data_AF-A0A392SR01-F1
#
_entry.id   AF-A0A392SR01-F1
#
_cell.length_a   1.000
_cell.length_b   1.000
_cell.length_c   1.000
_cell.angle_alpha   90.00
_cell.angle_beta   90.00
_cell.angle_gamma   90.00
#
_symmetry.space_group_name_H-M   'P 1'
#
loop_
_entity.id
_entity.type
_entity.pdbx_description
1 polymer ?
#
loop_
_entity_poly.entity_id
_entity_poly.type
_entity_poly.pdbx_seq_one_letter_code
_entity_poly.pdbx_strand_id
1 'polypeptide(L)' 'MLVQAVSRTADRVAQEARRGVEDEPRLERFMNNKSPIFKGGYDPDGAQTWIEGIERIFGAMRCLDEHR' A
#
# COMPACT_ATOMS: atom_id res chain seq x y z
N MET A 1 -5.43 -13.44 31.11
CA MET A 1 -6.01 -12.98 29.82
C MET A 1 -5.44 -11.65 29.36
N LEU A 2 -5.27 -10.65 30.23
CA LEU A 2 -4.79 -9.31 29.86
C LEU A 2 -3.42 -9.32 29.14
N VAL A 3 -2.44 -10.07 29.67
CA VAL A 3 -1.09 -10.16 29.08
C VAL A 3 -1.11 -10.74 27.66
N GLN A 4 -1.91 -11.79 27.41
CA GLN A 4 -2.04 -12.35 26.05
C GLN A 4 -2.70 -11.37 25.07
N ALA A 5 -3.70 -10.60 25.52
CA ALA A 5 -4.34 -9.59 24.68
C ALA A 5 -3.36 -8.46 24.32
N VAL A 6 -2.52 -8.04 25.29
CA VAL A 6 -1.47 -7.04 25.07
C VAL A 6 -0.42 -7.55 24.08
N SER A 7 0.07 -8.79 24.23
CA SER A 7 1.04 -9.38 23.30
C SER A 7 0.51 -9.43 21.86
N ARG A 8 -0.73 -9.92 21.66
CA ARG A 8 -1.35 -9.94 20.32
C ARG A 8 -1.50 -8.56 19.70
N THR A 9 -1.79 -7.56 20.52
CA THR A 9 -1.90 -6.17 20.05
C THR A 9 -0.53 -5.61 19.68
N ALA A 10 0.51 -5.91 20.47
CA ALA A 10 1.89 -5.52 20.18
C ALA A 10 2.41 -6.14 18.88
N ASP A 11 2.14 -7.44 18.64
CA ASP A 11 2.48 -8.10 17.38
C ASP A 11 1.80 -7.46 16.17
N ARG A 12 0.51 -7.11 16.28
CA ARG A 12 -0.23 -6.44 15.20
C ARG A 12 0.35 -5.06 14.89
N VAL A 13 0.63 -4.26 15.92
CA VAL A 13 1.25 -2.93 15.76
C VAL A 13 2.66 -3.05 15.17
N ALA A 14 3.45 -4.04 15.61
CA ALA A 14 4.78 -4.28 15.05
C ALA A 14 4.72 -4.71 13.58
N GLN A 15 3.73 -5.53 13.20
CA GLN A 15 3.52 -5.94 11.81
C GLN A 15 3.07 -4.77 10.93
N GLU A 16 2.19 -3.89 11.43
CA GLU A 16 1.76 -2.68 10.73
C GLU A 16 2.93 -1.69 10.56
N ALA A 17 3.75 -1.51 11.59
CA ALA A 17 4.95 -0.68 11.51
C ALA A 17 5.97 -1.22 10.49
N ARG A 18 6.19 -2.54 10.45
CA ARG A 18 7.05 -3.18 9.44
C ARG A 18 6.51 -2.98 8.03
N ARG A 19 5.20 -3.17 7.83
CA ARG A 19 4.55 -2.91 6.52
C ARG A 19 4.70 -1.47 6.07
N GLY A 20 4.49 -0.51 6.97
CA GLY A 20 4.67 0.92 6.66
C GLY A 20 6.09 1.26 6.19
N VAL A 21 7.11 0.64 6.80
CA VAL A 21 8.51 0.79 6.41
C VAL A 21 8.79 0.21 5.01
N GLU A 22 8.14 -0.89 4.62
CA GLU A 22 8.27 -1.48 3.29
C GLU A 22 7.46 -0.72 2.21
N ASP A 23 6.36 -0.07 2.60
CA ASP A 23 5.50 0.69 1.68
C ASP A 23 6.10 2.05 1.27
N GLU A 24 6.91 2.66 2.13
CA GLU A 24 7.59 3.94 1.86
C GLU A 24 8.54 3.92 0.64
N PRO A 25 9.48 2.96 0.48
CA PRO A 25 10.31 2.85 -0.72
C PRO A 25 9.52 2.40 -1.96
N ARG A 26 8.40 1.68 -1.78
CA ARG A 26 7.51 1.30 -2.88
C ARG A 26 6.77 2.51 -3.45
N LEU A 27 6.33 3.41 -2.58
CA LEU A 27 5.71 4.67 -2.97
C LEU A 27 6.70 5.57 -3.72
N GLU A 28 7.94 5.70 -3.25
CA GLU A 28 8.96 6.49 -3.95
C GLU A 28 9.24 5.94 -5.36
N ARG A 29 9.38 4.62 -5.51
CA ARG A 29 9.56 3.95 -6.80
C ARG A 29 8.36 4.19 -7.73
N PHE A 30 7.15 4.14 -7.18
CA PHE A 30 5.92 4.42 -7.92
C PHE A 30 5.91 5.86 -8.46
N MET A 31 6.17 6.85 -7.60
CA MET A 31 6.16 8.27 -7.99
C MET A 31 7.21 8.59 -9.07
N ASN A 32 8.36 7.91 -9.04
CA ASN A 32 9.41 8.07 -10.04
C ASN A 32 9.10 7.43 -11.41
N ASN A 33 8.18 6.45 -11.48
CA ASN A 33 7.85 5.72 -12.71
C ASN A 33 6.58 6.24 -13.40
N LYS A 34 6.61 7.46 -13.98
CA LYS A 34 5.54 8.07 -14.79
C LYS A 34 4.12 7.61 -14.40
N SER A 35 3.79 7.74 -13.12
CA SER A 35 2.56 7.19 -12.58
C SER A 35 1.33 7.84 -13.20
N PRO A 36 0.21 7.11 -13.36
CA PRO A 36 -1.00 7.65 -13.94
C PRO A 36 -1.51 8.83 -13.12
N ILE A 37 -1.66 9.99 -13.77
CA ILE A 37 -2.12 11.22 -13.13
C ILE A 37 -3.64 11.21 -13.10
N PHE A 38 -4.21 11.38 -11.91
CA PHE A 38 -5.64 11.62 -11.79
C PHE A 38 -5.98 13.01 -12.35
N LYS A 39 -6.82 13.05 -13.39
CA LYS A 39 -7.20 14.31 -14.03
C LYS A 39 -8.13 15.17 -13.17
N GLY A 40 -8.71 14.61 -12.11
CA GLY A 40 -9.68 15.30 -11.25
C GLY A 40 -11.07 15.41 -11.87
N GLY A 41 -11.95 16.18 -11.21
CA GLY A 41 -13.33 16.42 -11.65
C GLY A 41 -14.38 15.54 -10.96
N TYR A 42 -15.65 15.79 -11.26
CA TYR A 42 -16.79 15.00 -10.75
C TYR A 42 -17.09 13.83 -11.69
N ASP A 43 -16.11 12.95 -11.86
CA ASP A 43 -16.22 11.73 -12.65
C ASP A 43 -16.01 10.52 -11.72
N PRO A 44 -17.10 9.95 -11.16
CA PRO A 44 -16.98 8.85 -10.21
C PRO A 44 -16.43 7.58 -10.87
N ASP A 45 -16.78 7.32 -12.14
CA ASP A 45 -16.32 6.15 -12.88
C ASP A 45 -14.83 6.27 -13.25
N GLY A 46 -14.40 7.47 -13.66
CA GLY A 46 -13.00 7.79 -13.90
C GLY A 46 -12.15 7.73 -12.63
N ALA A 47 -12.69 8.18 -11.50
CA ALA A 47 -12.03 8.06 -10.20
C ALA A 47 -11.88 6.60 -9.77
N GLN A 48 -12.93 5.80 -9.90
CA GLN A 48 -12.90 4.37 -9.60
C GLN A 48 -11.86 3.64 -10.45
N THR A 49 -11.87 3.86 -11.76
CA THR A 49 -10.90 3.26 -12.69
C THR A 49 -9.46 3.65 -12.34
N TRP A 50 -9.23 4.90 -11.95
CA TRP A 50 -7.91 5.36 -11.53
C TRP A 50 -7.45 4.64 -10.26
N ILE A 51 -8.30 4.55 -9.24
CA ILE A 51 -8.01 3.84 -7.97
C ILE A 51 -7.67 2.37 -8.24
N GLU A 52 -8.47 1.66 -9.02
CA GLU A 52 -8.21 0.26 -9.38
C GLU A 52 -6.85 0.07 -10.07
N GLY A 53 -6.47 1.01 -10.94
CA GLY A 53 -5.16 1.04 -11.57
C GLY A 53 -4.02 1.18 -10.57
N ILE A 54 -4.16 2.09 -9.59
CA ILE A 54 -3.17 2.28 -8.52
C ILE A 54 -3.02 1.00 -7.68
N GLU A 55 -4.13 0.42 -7.25
CA GLU A 55 -4.13 -0.80 -6.42
C GLU A 55 -3.47 -1.98 -7.14
N ARG A 56 -3.72 -2.14 -8.44
CA ARG A 56 -3.09 -3.18 -9.26
C ARG A 56 -1.57 -3.04 -9.34
N ILE A 57 -1.07 -1.80 -9.46
CA ILE A 57 0.38 -1.53 -9.52
C ILE A 57 1.03 -1.82 -8.16
N PHE A 58 0.44 -1.35 -7.06
CA PHE A 58 0.93 -1.68 -5.72
C PHE A 58 0.88 -3.18 -5.42
N GLY A 59 -0.17 -3.87 -5.86
CA GLY A 59 -0.26 -5.33 -5.77
C GLY A 59 0.88 -6.04 -6.50
N ALA A 60 1.17 -5.65 -7.75
CA ALA A 60 2.27 -6.22 -8.53
C ALA A 60 3.65 -5.92 -7.91
N MET A 61 3.83 -4.74 -7.32
CA MET A 61 5.07 -4.38 -6.62
C MET A 61 5.32 -5.24 -5.37
N ARG A 62 4.28 -5.69 -4.67
CA ARG A 62 4.42 -6.63 -3.53
C ARG A 62 4.99 -7.98 -3.96
N CYS A 63 4.52 -8.52 -5.09
CA CYS A 63 5.03 -9.78 -5.62
C CYS A 63 6.52 -9.73 -5.96
N LEU A 64 7.02 -8.57 -6.41
CA LEU A 64 8.43 -8.40 -6.80
C LEU A 64 9.38 -8.34 -5.58
N ASP A 65 8.90 -7.83 -4.45
CA ASP A 65 9.67 -7.71 -3.21
C ASP A 65 9.74 -9.05 -2.45
N GLU A 66 8.69 -9.88 -2.53
CA GLU A 66 8.63 -11.20 -1.88
C GLU A 66 9.55 -12.26 -2.54
N HIS A 67 10.05 -12.00 -3.75
CA HIS A 67 10.95 -12.90 -4.49
C HIS A 67 12.43 -12.45 -4.43
N ARG A 68 12.78 -11.55 -3.52
CA ARG A 68 14.15 -11.04 -3.34
C ARG A 68 14.79 -11.56 -2.06
#